data_AF-A0A7K3QZI0-F1
#
_entry.id   AF-A0A7K3QZI0-F1
#
_cell.length_a   1.000
_cell.length_b   1.000
_cell.length_c   1.000
_cell.angle_alpha   90.00
_cell.angle_beta   90.00
_cell.angle_gamma   90.00
#
_symmetry.space_group_name_H-M   'P 1'
#
loop_
_entity.id
_entity.type
_entity.pdbx_description
1 polymer ?
#
loop_
_entity_poly.entity_id
_entity_poly.type
_entity_poly.pdbx_seq_one_letter_code
_entity_poly.pdbx_strand_id
1 'polypeptide(L)'
;AGTTPEQREALELAVRHKLDAPEVAAVLGLEPAAARELLASAACEVERTRAALAVVETGGCPSVAHLTSDSQLMLSAALRRELVRHVDDCPRCRRTAERAVPGRWPGAAVTPAELPLLPAPR
;
A
#
# COMPACT_ATOMS: atom_id res chain seq x y z
N ALA A 1 7.54 -1.11 3.13
CA ALA A 1 6.85 -1.96 2.15
C ALA A 1 7.82 -2.75 1.30
N GLY A 2 7.43 -3.97 0.99
CA GLY A 2 8.09 -4.84 0.03
C GLY A 2 7.25 -6.10 -0.09
N THR A 3 6.90 -6.47 -1.32
CA THR A 3 6.20 -7.72 -1.57
C THR A 3 7.12 -8.89 -1.24
N THR A 4 6.63 -9.90 -0.52
CA THR A 4 7.32 -11.19 -0.40
C THR A 4 7.46 -11.86 -1.78
N PRO A 5 8.32 -12.89 -1.93
CA PRO A 5 8.38 -13.66 -3.17
C PRO A 5 7.00 -14.20 -3.59
N GLU A 6 6.24 -14.74 -2.65
CA GLU A 6 4.91 -15.32 -2.89
C GLU A 6 3.89 -14.24 -3.31
N GLN A 7 3.93 -13.08 -2.66
CA GLN A 7 3.10 -11.93 -3.06
C GLN A 7 3.47 -11.43 -4.46
N ARG A 8 4.75 -11.46 -4.83
CA ARG A 8 5.21 -11.04 -6.16
C ARG A 8 4.75 -12.00 -7.23
N GLU A 9 4.85 -13.31 -6.98
CA GLU A 9 4.37 -14.34 -7.89
C GLU A 9 2.85 -14.23 -8.08
N ALA A 10 2.08 -14.10 -7.00
CA ALA A 10 0.63 -13.89 -7.07
C ALA A 10 0.26 -12.63 -7.89
N LEU A 11 0.99 -11.53 -7.71
CA LEU A 11 0.80 -10.32 -8.49
C LEU A 11 1.18 -10.50 -9.97
N GLU A 12 2.24 -11.24 -10.29
CA GLU A 12 2.60 -11.52 -11.68
C GLU A 12 1.48 -12.32 -12.37
N LEU A 13 0.96 -13.36 -11.72
CA LEU A 13 -0.17 -14.13 -12.22
C LEU A 13 -1.42 -13.26 -12.43
N ALA A 14 -1.80 -12.45 -11.44
CA ALA A 14 -2.99 -11.61 -11.54
C ALA A 14 -2.85 -10.47 -12.55
N VAL A 15 -1.69 -9.79 -12.60
CA VAL A 15 -1.53 -8.56 -13.38
C VAL A 15 -1.01 -8.83 -14.78
N ARG A 16 0.02 -9.67 -14.92
CA ARG A 16 0.64 -9.97 -16.22
C ARG A 16 -0.11 -11.06 -16.95
N HIS A 17 -0.51 -12.11 -16.23
CA HIS A 17 -1.22 -13.24 -16.81
C HIS A 17 -2.74 -13.10 -16.75
N LYS A 18 -3.26 -12.04 -16.12
CA LYS A 18 -4.69 -11.70 -16.06
C LYS A 18 -5.56 -12.77 -15.40
N LEU A 19 -4.97 -13.57 -14.52
CA LEU A 19 -5.70 -14.56 -13.76
C LEU A 19 -6.54 -13.91 -12.66
N ASP A 20 -7.75 -14.41 -12.45
CA ASP A 20 -8.57 -14.02 -11.31
C ASP A 20 -8.14 -14.75 -10.03
N ALA A 21 -8.70 -14.37 -8.88
CA ALA A 21 -8.27 -14.93 -7.59
C ALA A 21 -8.47 -16.46 -7.48
N PRO A 22 -9.59 -17.05 -7.93
CA PRO A 22 -9.72 -18.50 -8.06
C PRO A 22 -8.66 -19.17 -8.96
N GLU A 23 -8.34 -18.59 -10.12
CA GLU A 23 -7.31 -19.12 -11.03
C GLU A 23 -5.91 -19.04 -10.42
N VAL A 24 -5.57 -17.93 -9.76
CA VAL A 24 -4.33 -17.79 -8.99
C VAL A 24 -4.25 -18.84 -7.88
N ALA A 25 -5.36 -19.11 -7.18
CA ALA A 25 -5.43 -20.14 -6.14
C ALA A 25 -5.09 -21.53 -6.70
N ALA A 26 -5.68 -21.87 -7.86
CA ALA A 26 -5.42 -23.13 -8.54
C ALA A 26 -3.94 -23.28 -8.95
N VAL A 27 -3.30 -22.22 -9.45
CA VAL A 27 -1.88 -22.24 -9.84
C VAL A 27 -0.95 -22.38 -8.63
N LEU A 28 -1.23 -21.66 -7.54
CA LEU A 28 -0.38 -21.65 -6.34
C LEU A 28 -0.68 -22.82 -5.38
N GLY A 29 -1.68 -23.66 -5.68
CA GLY A 29 -2.11 -24.74 -4.78
C GLY A 29 -2.69 -24.24 -3.46
N LEU A 30 -3.37 -23.08 -3.50
CA LEU A 30 -3.97 -22.43 -2.33
C LEU A 30 -5.50 -22.57 -2.34
N GLU A 31 -6.10 -22.43 -1.16
CA GLU A 31 -7.54 -22.22 -1.06
C GLU A 31 -7.94 -20.85 -1.64
N PRO A 32 -9.12 -20.70 -2.29
CA PRO A 32 -9.54 -19.43 -2.89
C PRO A 32 -9.57 -18.25 -1.93
N ALA A 33 -9.89 -18.48 -0.65
CA ALA A 33 -9.86 -17.44 0.37
C ALA A 33 -8.42 -16.97 0.66
N ALA A 34 -7.48 -17.91 0.81
CA ALA A 34 -6.08 -17.61 1.03
C ALA A 34 -5.45 -16.85 -0.16
N ALA A 35 -5.81 -17.22 -1.39
CA ALA A 35 -5.35 -16.48 -2.58
C ALA A 35 -5.90 -15.04 -2.64
N ARG A 36 -7.16 -14.82 -2.25
CA ARG A 36 -7.74 -13.47 -2.14
C ARG A 36 -7.02 -12.62 -1.11
N GLU A 37 -6.75 -13.18 0.07
CA GLU A 37 -6.01 -12.50 1.14
C GLU A 37 -4.56 -12.19 0.71
N LEU A 38 -3.89 -13.14 0.05
CA LEU A 38 -2.55 -12.95 -0.50
C LEU A 38 -2.53 -11.80 -1.51
N LEU A 39 -3.45 -11.80 -2.48
CA LEU A 39 -3.58 -10.74 -3.48
C LEU A 39 -3.91 -9.39 -2.85
N ALA A 40 -4.82 -9.35 -1.87
CA ALA A 40 -5.18 -8.12 -1.16
C ALA A 40 -3.99 -7.55 -0.37
N SER A 41 -3.25 -8.41 0.34
CA SER A 41 -2.05 -8.00 1.07
C SER A 41 -0.94 -7.51 0.14
N ALA A 42 -0.75 -8.18 -1.00
CA ALA A 42 0.23 -7.81 -2.01
C ALA A 42 -0.12 -6.45 -2.65
N ALA A 43 -1.38 -6.26 -3.04
CA ALA A 43 -1.86 -4.99 -3.58
C ALA A 43 -1.71 -3.85 -2.55
N CYS A 44 -2.01 -4.10 -1.28
CA CYS A 44 -1.81 -3.14 -0.20
C CYS A 44 -0.34 -2.69 -0.07
N GLU A 45 0.63 -3.60 -0.17
CA GLU A 45 2.06 -3.27 -0.15
C GLU A 45 2.47 -2.39 -1.35
N VAL A 46 1.93 -2.67 -2.53
CA VAL A 46 2.17 -1.88 -3.76
C VAL A 46 1.60 -0.48 -3.62
N GLU A 47 0.34 -0.36 -3.20
CA GLU A 47 -0.33 0.92 -3.05
C GLU A 47 0.31 1.80 -1.96
N ARG A 48 0.70 1.22 -0.81
CA ARG A 48 1.47 1.96 0.22
C ARG A 48 2.77 2.54 -0.34
N THR A 49 3.48 1.75 -1.15
CA THR A 49 4.72 2.20 -1.77
C THR A 49 4.45 3.31 -2.79
N ARG A 50 3.47 3.14 -3.67
CA ARG A 50 3.08 4.14 -4.68
C ARG A 50 2.75 5.48 -4.01
N ALA A 51 2.00 5.43 -2.94
CA ALA A 51 1.57 6.62 -2.24
C ALA A 51 2.71 7.31 -1.47
N ALA A 52 3.63 6.53 -0.89
CA ALA A 52 4.85 7.08 -0.31
C ALA A 52 5.72 7.80 -1.35
N LEU A 53 5.78 7.31 -2.58
CA LEU A 53 6.45 7.99 -3.68
C LEU A 53 5.74 9.29 -4.07
N ALA A 54 4.41 9.33 -4.08
CA ALA A 54 3.66 10.57 -4.31
C ALA A 54 3.93 11.64 -3.21
N VAL A 55 4.17 11.21 -1.96
CA VAL A 55 4.62 12.12 -0.88
C VAL A 55 6.00 12.69 -1.18
N VAL A 56 6.92 11.87 -1.69
CA VAL A 56 8.26 12.33 -2.11
C VAL A 56 8.13 13.37 -3.22
N GLU A 57 7.33 13.10 -4.23
CA GLU A 57 7.08 14.01 -5.36
C GLU A 57 6.44 15.33 -4.92
N THR A 58 5.49 15.28 -3.97
CA THR A 58 4.86 16.48 -3.41
C THR A 58 5.82 17.31 -2.56
N GLY A 59 6.74 16.64 -1.85
CA GLY A 59 7.72 17.26 -0.98
C GLY A 59 7.14 17.93 0.28
N GLY A 60 7.98 18.74 0.95
CA GLY A 60 7.59 19.55 2.10
C GLY A 60 7.78 18.90 3.48
N CYS A 61 8.10 17.60 3.56
CA CYS A 61 8.55 17.00 4.82
C CYS A 61 10.10 17.00 4.89
N PRO A 62 10.72 17.69 5.87
CA PRO A 62 12.18 17.72 6.00
C PRO A 62 12.80 16.34 6.19
N SER A 63 12.15 15.45 6.94
CA SER A 63 12.63 14.07 7.14
C SER A 63 12.60 13.27 5.84
N VAL A 64 11.55 13.40 5.02
CA VAL A 64 11.52 12.77 3.69
C VAL A 64 12.61 13.35 2.80
N ALA A 65 12.79 14.67 2.79
CA ALA A 65 13.84 15.32 2.01
C ALA A 65 15.23 14.78 2.37
N HIS A 66 15.52 14.61 3.67
CA HIS A 66 16.76 14.02 4.18
C HIS A 66 16.92 12.54 3.78
N LEU A 67 15.84 11.74 3.92
CA LEU A 67 15.85 10.33 3.50
C LEU A 67 16.16 10.18 2.00
N THR A 68 15.67 11.11 1.17
CA THR A 68 15.87 11.11 -0.28
C THR A 68 17.15 11.80 -0.74
N SER A 69 17.74 12.69 0.06
CA SER A 69 19.00 13.39 -0.26
C SER A 69 20.23 12.54 0.00
N ASP A 70 20.21 11.75 1.08
CA ASP A 70 21.30 10.83 1.43
C ASP A 70 21.34 9.59 0.52
N SER A 71 20.24 9.33 -0.20
CA SER A 71 20.13 8.21 -1.13
C SER A 71 20.51 8.64 -2.55
N GLN A 72 21.81 8.89 -2.77
CA GLN A 72 22.39 9.08 -4.12
C GLN A 72 22.32 7.81 -5.02
N LEU A 73 21.68 6.74 -4.56
CA LEU A 73 21.68 5.43 -5.19
C LEU A 73 20.26 4.90 -5.21
N MET A 74 19.90 4.28 -6.35
CA MET A 74 18.63 3.64 -6.69
C MET A 74 17.69 3.32 -5.51
N LEU A 75 16.38 3.54 -5.71
CA LEU A 75 15.27 3.19 -4.80
C LEU A 75 15.34 1.73 -4.29
N SER A 76 16.20 1.51 -3.29
CA SER A 76 16.48 0.20 -2.75
C SER A 76 15.27 -0.32 -1.99
N ALA A 77 15.17 -1.64 -1.81
CA ALA A 77 14.12 -2.20 -0.97
C ALA A 77 14.16 -1.65 0.47
N ALA A 78 15.35 -1.33 0.99
CA ALA A 78 15.50 -0.72 2.29
C ALA A 78 14.94 0.71 2.34
N LEU A 79 15.27 1.54 1.35
CA LEU A 79 14.75 2.92 1.26
C LEU A 79 13.23 2.94 1.12
N ARG A 80 12.65 2.06 0.29
CA ARG A 80 11.18 1.94 0.16
C ARG A 80 10.52 1.54 1.48
N ARG A 81 11.16 0.67 2.27
CA ARG A 81 10.66 0.31 3.61
C ARG A 81 10.71 1.50 4.55
N GLU A 82 11.81 2.24 4.57
CA GLU A 82 11.97 3.40 5.43
C GLU A 82 10.99 4.53 5.07
N LEU A 83 10.84 4.84 3.78
CA LEU A 83 9.87 5.83 3.31
C LEU A 83 8.44 5.48 3.71
N VAL A 84 8.01 4.23 3.53
CA VAL A 84 6.66 3.82 3.92
C VAL A 84 6.46 3.91 5.43
N ARG A 85 7.43 3.48 6.25
CA ARG A 85 7.36 3.65 7.71
C ARG A 85 7.22 5.11 8.10
N HIS A 86 8.02 5.99 7.49
CA HIS A 86 7.93 7.41 7.76
C HIS A 86 6.55 8.00 7.39
N VAL A 87 5.99 7.62 6.25
CA VAL A 87 4.66 8.09 5.83
C VAL A 87 3.57 7.59 6.77
N ASP A 88 3.74 6.38 7.32
CA ASP A 88 2.84 5.85 8.35
C ASP A 88 2.94 6.62 9.67
N ASP A 89 4.14 6.96 10.13
CA ASP A 89 4.33 7.59 11.43
C ASP A 89 4.18 9.12 11.42
N CYS A 90 4.33 9.77 10.27
CA CYS A 90 4.25 11.22 10.13
C CYS A 90 2.86 11.70 9.71
N PRO A 91 2.09 12.41 10.57
CA PRO A 91 0.73 12.86 10.25
C PRO A 91 0.63 13.84 9.07
N ARG A 92 1.73 14.56 8.77
CA ARG A 92 1.80 15.43 7.59
C ARG A 92 1.91 14.61 6.32
N CYS A 93 2.83 13.66 6.29
CA CYS A 93 3.04 12.76 5.15
C CYS A 93 1.79 11.91 4.93
N ARG A 94 1.20 11.34 5.99
CA ARG A 94 -0.05 10.56 5.91
C ARG A 94 -1.19 11.33 5.24
N ARG A 95 -1.44 12.59 5.62
CA ARG A 95 -2.46 13.44 4.97
C ARG A 95 -2.16 13.74 3.50
N THR A 96 -0.89 13.92 3.15
CA THR A 96 -0.50 14.08 1.74
C THR A 96 -0.74 12.80 0.95
N ALA A 97 -0.40 11.67 1.55
CA ALA A 97 -0.54 10.36 0.93
C ALA A 97 -2.01 9.96 0.75
N GLU A 98 -2.87 10.24 1.74
CA GLU A 98 -4.33 10.09 1.67
C GLU A 98 -4.98 10.94 0.57
N ARG A 99 -4.39 12.11 0.23
CA ARG A 99 -4.86 12.94 -0.88
C ARG A 99 -4.37 12.44 -2.24
N ALA A 100 -3.26 11.71 -2.27
CA ALA A 100 -2.66 11.18 -3.50
C ALA A 100 -3.28 9.85 -3.95
N VAL A 101 -3.91 9.10 -3.04
CA VAL A 101 -4.55 7.81 -3.33
C VAL A 101 -6.08 7.98 -3.31
N PRO A 102 -6.81 7.45 -4.30
CA PRO A 102 -8.27 7.38 -4.21
C PRO A 102 -8.71 6.54 -3.01
N GLY A 103 -9.36 7.14 -2.01
CA GLY A 103 -9.93 6.43 -0.86
C GLY A 103 -9.12 6.55 0.44
N ARG A 104 -9.19 5.53 1.30
CA ARG A 104 -8.45 5.50 2.59
C ARG A 104 -7.03 4.97 2.36
N TRP A 105 -6.09 5.42 3.19
CA TRP A 105 -4.72 4.89 3.21
C TRP A 105 -4.73 3.35 3.30
N PRO A 106 -3.97 2.62 2.45
CA PRO A 106 -3.98 1.15 2.46
C PRO A 106 -3.50 0.60 3.80
N GLY A 107 -4.28 -0.30 4.40
CA GLY A 107 -4.00 -0.83 5.74
C GLY A 107 -4.46 0.05 6.91
N ALA A 108 -4.94 1.28 6.66
CA ALA A 108 -5.62 2.10 7.68
C ALA A 108 -7.13 1.84 7.77
N ALA A 109 -7.65 0.87 7.01
CA ALA A 109 -9.02 0.43 7.14
C ALA A 109 -9.19 -0.38 8.44
N VAL A 110 -9.30 0.31 9.56
CA VAL A 110 -10.13 -0.17 10.66
C VAL A 110 -11.56 0.06 10.18
N THR A 111 -12.27 -0.99 9.76
CA THR A 111 -13.72 -0.90 9.68
C THR A 111 -14.20 -0.50 11.07
N PRO A 112 -14.83 0.66 11.28
CA PRO A 112 -15.47 0.90 12.56
C PRO A 112 -16.53 -0.20 12.72
N ALA A 113 -16.62 -0.81 13.91
CA ALA A 113 -17.60 -1.87 14.16
C ALA A 113 -19.05 -1.38 13.96
N GLU A 114 -19.26 -0.07 13.91
CA GLU A 114 -20.50 0.60 13.50
C GLU A 114 -20.18 1.89 12.72
N LEU A 115 -20.92 2.16 11.63
CA LEU A 115 -20.98 3.49 11.01
C LEU A 115 -22.19 4.28 11.58
N PRO A 116 -22.09 5.61 11.75
CA PRO A 116 -22.92 6.36 12.69
C PRO A 116 -24.25 6.86 12.09
N LEU A 117 -25.31 6.88 12.92
CA LEU A 117 -26.60 7.51 12.62
C LEU A 117 -26.58 8.99 13.04
N LEU A 118 -26.77 9.90 12.08
CA LEU A 118 -27.06 11.32 12.33
C LEU A 118 -28.54 11.59 11.97
N PRO A 119 -29.36 12.10 12.90
CA PRO A 119 -30.73 12.49 12.59
C PRO A 119 -30.75 13.77 11.73
N ALA A 120 -31.68 13.82 10.77
CA ALA A 120 -31.86 14.95 9.87
C ALA A 120 -32.37 16.19 10.63
N PRO A 121 -31.88 17.41 10.29
CA PRO A 121 -32.43 18.66 10.83
C PRO A 121 -33.87 18.85 10.35
N ARG A 122 -34.71 19.37 11.24
CA ARG A 122 -36.12 19.71 10.98
C ARG A 122 -36.26 21.07 10.32
#